data_AF-A0A3B0ULZ7-F1
#
_entry.id   AF-A0A3B0ULZ7-F1
#
_cell.length_a   1.000
_cell.length_b   1.000
_cell.length_c   1.000
_cell.angle_alpha   90.00
_cell.angle_beta   90.00
_cell.angle_gamma   90.00
#
_symmetry.space_group_name_H-M   'P 1'
#
loop_
_entity.id
_entity.type
_entity.pdbx_description
1 polymer ?
#
loop_
_entity_poly.entity_id
_entity_poly.type
_entity_poly.pdbx_seq_one_letter_code
_entity_poly.pdbx_strand_id
1 'polypeptide(L)'
;MNLKEFQAAILQGIPNKLPEPEAYSPNINHAPIRKDILSAEEKRLALRNALRYFPEKFHKTLAPEFAEELKKYGRIYMYRFRPNYDMYAHPISEYPYKSVQAAAIMLMIQNNLNPAVAQHPHELITYGGNGSVFMNWAQYLLTMQYLATMTDEQTLAMYSGHPMGLFPSHKDAPRVVVTNGMVIPNYSGQDD
;
A
#
# COMPACT_ATOMS: atom_id res chain seq x y z
N MET A 1 14.08 14.63 -5.19
CA MET A 1 14.62 13.85 -4.04
C MET A 1 15.95 13.26 -4.46
N ASN A 2 16.98 13.27 -3.61
CA ASN A 2 18.26 12.58 -3.91
C ASN A 2 18.20 11.09 -3.50
N LEU A 3 19.20 10.30 -3.92
CA LEU A 3 19.23 8.85 -3.65
C LEU A 3 19.15 8.49 -2.16
N LYS A 4 19.84 9.24 -1.29
CA LYS A 4 19.82 8.97 0.16
C LYS A 4 18.45 9.22 0.76
N GLU A 5 17.79 10.29 0.33
CA GLU A 5 16.42 10.62 0.76
C GLU A 5 15.42 9.55 0.30
N PHE A 6 15.54 9.05 -0.94
CA PHE A 6 14.71 7.96 -1.47
C PHE A 6 14.87 6.68 -0.65
N GLN A 7 16.11 6.25 -0.40
CA GLN A 7 16.40 5.08 0.40
C GLN A 7 15.90 5.23 1.84
N ALA A 8 16.07 6.41 2.45
CA ALA A 8 15.55 6.70 3.78
C ALA A 8 14.02 6.63 3.83
N ALA A 9 13.33 7.14 2.81
CA ALA A 9 11.87 7.07 2.73
C ALA A 9 11.35 5.63 2.63
N ILE A 10 12.02 4.76 1.85
CA ILE A 10 11.68 3.34 1.78
C ILE A 10 11.89 2.63 3.13
N LEU A 11 13.02 2.88 3.79
CA LEU A 11 13.36 2.22 5.07
C LEU A 11 12.48 2.70 6.23
N GLN A 12 11.86 3.88 6.12
CA GLN A 12 11.05 4.47 7.17
C GLN A 12 9.76 3.69 7.45
N GLY A 13 9.10 3.14 6.42
CA GLY A 13 7.77 2.57 6.55
C GLY A 13 6.74 3.62 6.98
N ILE A 14 5.94 3.34 8.02
CA ILE A 14 4.99 4.31 8.57
C ILE A 14 5.74 5.44 9.30
N PRO A 15 5.57 6.71 8.90
CA PRO A 15 6.35 7.80 9.46
C PRO A 15 5.98 8.10 10.92
N ASN A 16 6.98 8.43 11.73
CA ASN A 16 6.82 8.74 13.16
C ASN A 16 6.13 10.10 13.45
N LYS A 17 5.97 10.93 12.42
CA LYS A 17 5.23 12.19 12.38
C LYS A 17 4.29 12.14 11.18
N LEU A 18 3.09 12.71 11.32
CA LEU A 18 2.17 12.79 10.18
C LEU A 18 2.77 13.68 9.10
N PRO A 19 2.87 13.22 7.85
CA PRO A 19 3.20 14.09 6.73
C PRO A 19 2.04 15.04 6.47
N GLU A 20 2.30 16.20 5.88
CA GLU A 20 1.24 17.14 5.52
C GLU A 20 0.30 16.52 4.45
N PRO A 21 -1.01 16.79 4.50
CA PRO A 21 -1.92 16.37 3.43
C PRO A 21 -1.50 16.99 2.10
N GLU A 22 -1.44 16.19 1.05
CA GLU A 22 -1.24 16.70 -0.30
C GLU A 22 -2.56 17.06 -0.96
N ALA A 23 -2.51 18.05 -1.86
CA ALA A 23 -3.65 18.46 -2.65
C ALA A 23 -4.02 17.39 -3.70
N TYR A 24 -5.31 17.27 -3.98
CA TYR A 24 -5.81 16.41 -5.06
C TYR A 24 -5.24 16.86 -6.42
N SER A 25 -4.77 15.91 -7.24
CA SER A 25 -4.08 16.19 -8.50
C SER A 25 -5.04 16.02 -9.69
N PRO A 26 -5.68 17.08 -10.20
CA PRO A 26 -6.74 16.94 -11.22
C PRO A 26 -6.24 16.43 -12.57
N ASN A 27 -4.92 16.49 -12.81
CA ASN A 27 -4.30 16.11 -14.08
C ASN A 27 -3.97 14.61 -14.18
N ILE A 28 -4.24 13.83 -13.12
CA ILE A 28 -4.02 12.39 -13.09
C ILE A 28 -5.37 11.69 -13.20
N ASN A 29 -5.40 10.58 -13.93
CA ASN A 29 -6.60 9.75 -14.03
C ASN A 29 -6.90 9.08 -12.69
N HIS A 30 -8.02 9.45 -12.06
CA HIS A 30 -8.43 8.92 -10.77
C HIS A 30 -9.52 7.85 -10.91
N ALA A 31 -9.52 6.89 -9.99
CA ALA A 31 -10.51 5.82 -9.99
C ALA A 31 -11.94 6.37 -9.78
N PRO A 32 -12.96 5.76 -10.41
CA PRO A 32 -14.35 6.14 -10.16
C PRO A 32 -14.73 5.90 -8.70
N ILE A 33 -15.66 6.72 -8.20
CA ILE A 33 -16.20 6.60 -6.85
C ILE A 33 -16.90 5.23 -6.72
N ARG A 34 -16.60 4.49 -5.65
CA ARG A 34 -17.27 3.21 -5.36
C ARG A 34 -18.66 3.43 -4.76
N LYS A 35 -19.55 2.44 -4.95
CA LYS A 35 -20.90 2.45 -4.38
C LYS A 35 -20.81 2.54 -2.84
N ASP A 36 -21.62 3.41 -2.25
CA ASP A 36 -21.78 3.48 -0.79
C ASP A 36 -22.79 2.43 -0.32
N ILE A 37 -22.31 1.19 -0.16
CA ILE A 37 -23.13 0.04 0.25
C ILE A 37 -22.96 -0.31 1.74
N LEU A 38 -21.97 0.29 2.42
CA LEU A 38 -21.64 -0.06 3.79
C LEU A 38 -22.66 0.52 4.78
N SER A 39 -23.11 -0.31 5.70
CA SER A 39 -23.88 0.10 6.88
C SER A 39 -23.05 0.99 7.82
N ALA A 40 -23.72 1.64 8.78
CA ALA A 40 -23.03 2.46 9.78
C ALA A 40 -22.04 1.66 10.64
N GLU A 41 -22.32 0.37 10.89
CA GLU A 41 -21.43 -0.51 11.64
C GLU A 41 -20.21 -0.90 10.82
N GLU A 42 -20.40 -1.28 9.55
CA GLU A 42 -19.32 -1.61 8.63
C GLU A 42 -18.43 -0.40 8.34
N LYS A 43 -18.98 0.81 8.24
CA LYS A 43 -18.19 2.05 8.15
C LYS A 43 -17.30 2.25 9.37
N ARG A 44 -17.81 2.01 10.59
CA ARG A 44 -17.00 2.06 11.82
C ARG A 44 -15.91 0.99 11.84
N LEU A 45 -16.23 -0.23 11.38
CA LEU A 45 -15.27 -1.31 11.27
C LEU A 45 -14.17 -0.98 10.24
N ALA A 46 -14.54 -0.43 9.08
CA ALA A 46 -13.60 0.00 8.05
C ALA A 46 -12.61 1.06 8.59
N LEU A 47 -13.10 2.03 9.38
CA LEU A 47 -12.25 3.01 10.05
C LEU A 47 -11.31 2.35 11.06
N ARG A 48 -11.80 1.44 11.91
CA ARG A 48 -10.96 0.69 12.86
C ARG A 48 -9.87 -0.10 12.13
N ASN A 49 -10.24 -0.76 11.03
CA ASN A 49 -9.32 -1.54 10.20
C ASN A 49 -8.27 -0.66 9.52
N ALA A 50 -8.63 0.56 9.11
CA ALA A 50 -7.68 1.52 8.56
C ALA A 50 -6.72 2.05 9.62
N LEU A 51 -7.22 2.35 10.83
CA LEU A 51 -6.43 2.91 11.92
C LEU A 51 -5.42 1.93 12.52
N ARG A 52 -5.59 0.61 12.32
CA ARG A 52 -4.66 -0.42 12.82
C ARG A 52 -3.21 -0.26 12.35
N TYR A 53 -3.00 0.42 11.23
CA TYR A 53 -1.67 0.66 10.66
C TYR A 53 -0.91 1.79 11.36
N PHE A 54 -1.57 2.56 12.22
CA PHE A 54 -1.01 3.80 12.78
C PHE A 54 -1.01 3.78 14.30
N PRO A 55 0.02 4.36 14.95
CA PRO A 55 0.02 4.58 16.38
C PRO A 55 -1.20 5.37 16.87
N GLU A 56 -1.72 5.05 18.06
CA GLU A 56 -2.93 5.66 18.63
C GLU A 56 -2.87 7.19 18.71
N LYS A 57 -1.68 7.76 18.94
CA LYS A 57 -1.44 9.21 18.96
C LYS A 57 -1.90 9.93 17.68
N PHE A 58 -2.03 9.22 16.55
CA PHE A 58 -2.49 9.77 15.28
C PHE A 58 -3.99 9.57 15.04
N HIS A 59 -4.67 8.72 15.80
CA HIS A 59 -6.06 8.32 15.51
C HIS A 59 -7.02 9.50 15.58
N LYS A 60 -6.81 10.46 16.48
CA LYS A 60 -7.65 11.67 16.58
C LYS A 60 -7.66 12.49 15.28
N THR A 61 -6.54 12.52 14.56
CA THR A 61 -6.40 13.24 13.30
C THR A 61 -6.83 12.37 12.11
N LEU A 62 -6.41 11.10 12.08
CA LEU A 62 -6.63 10.22 10.94
C LEU A 62 -8.06 9.68 10.85
N ALA A 63 -8.75 9.48 11.98
CA ALA A 63 -10.12 8.97 11.96
C ALA A 63 -11.10 9.84 11.15
N PRO A 64 -11.20 11.17 11.37
CA PRO A 64 -12.07 12.01 10.55
C PRO A 64 -11.60 12.11 9.10
N GLU A 65 -10.29 12.08 8.85
CA GLU A 65 -9.72 12.09 7.50
C GLU A 65 -10.11 10.83 6.71
N PHE A 66 -9.96 9.65 7.30
CA PHE A 66 -10.35 8.39 6.68
C PHE A 66 -11.87 8.27 6.52
N ALA A 67 -12.66 8.85 7.43
CA ALA A 67 -14.11 8.92 7.28
C ALA A 67 -14.50 9.77 6.07
N GLU A 68 -13.82 10.90 5.85
CA GLU A 68 -14.04 11.74 4.69
C GLU A 68 -13.58 11.07 3.39
N GLU A 69 -12.44 10.35 3.39
CA GLU A 69 -12.04 9.54 2.23
C GLU A 69 -13.09 8.47 1.89
N LEU A 70 -13.57 7.74 2.90
CA LEU A 70 -14.59 6.71 2.73
C LEU A 70 -15.88 7.30 2.15
N LYS A 71 -16.30 8.46 2.64
CA LYS A 71 -17.49 9.17 2.14
C LYS A 71 -17.31 9.66 0.70
N LYS A 72 -16.15 10.25 0.40
CA LYS A 72 -15.89 10.91 -0.89
C LYS A 72 -15.58 9.92 -2.01
N TYR A 73 -14.88 8.83 -1.70
CA TYR A 73 -14.37 7.90 -2.70
C TYR A 73 -14.95 6.48 -2.58
N GLY A 74 -15.69 6.19 -1.52
CA GLY A 74 -16.14 4.83 -1.19
C GLY A 74 -15.00 3.91 -0.74
N ARG A 75 -13.82 4.47 -0.42
CA ARG A 75 -12.63 3.74 -0.01
C ARG A 75 -11.65 4.63 0.77
N ILE A 76 -10.88 4.01 1.65
CA ILE A 76 -9.81 4.65 2.42
C ILE A 76 -8.47 4.30 1.75
N TYR A 77 -7.94 5.22 0.95
CA TYR A 77 -6.65 5.06 0.26
C TYR A 77 -5.47 5.52 1.11
N MET A 78 -5.73 6.39 2.09
CA MET A 78 -4.75 7.01 2.96
C MET A 78 -3.80 7.92 2.16
N TYR A 79 -4.36 8.84 1.36
CA TYR A 79 -3.59 9.67 0.40
C TYR A 79 -2.46 10.46 1.07
N ARG A 80 -2.64 10.87 2.33
CA ARG A 80 -1.61 11.51 3.16
C ARG A 80 -0.28 10.74 3.15
N PHE A 81 -0.32 9.41 3.03
CA PHE A 81 0.85 8.54 3.13
C PHE A 81 1.42 8.13 1.78
N ARG A 82 0.90 8.67 0.67
CA ARG A 82 1.52 8.48 -0.64
C ARG A 82 2.92 9.11 -0.64
N PRO A 83 3.95 8.41 -1.11
CA PRO A 83 5.29 8.99 -1.20
C PRO A 83 5.36 10.15 -2.19
N ASN A 84 6.28 11.07 -1.93
CA ASN A 84 6.55 12.25 -2.77
C ASN A 84 7.78 12.08 -3.69
N TYR A 85 8.40 10.90 -3.73
CA TYR A 85 9.35 10.55 -4.77
C TYR A 85 8.62 10.10 -6.03
N ASP A 86 9.30 10.22 -7.16
CA ASP A 86 8.78 9.77 -8.45
C ASP A 86 8.54 8.26 -8.41
N MET A 87 7.35 7.84 -8.82
CA MET A 87 6.96 6.43 -8.82
C MET A 87 7.32 5.80 -10.16
N TYR A 88 8.45 5.09 -10.22
CA TYR A 88 8.86 4.30 -11.39
C TYR A 88 9.81 3.17 -10.98
N ALA A 89 10.13 2.27 -11.91
CA ALA A 89 11.14 1.24 -11.69
C ALA A 89 12.56 1.84 -11.71
N HIS A 90 13.11 2.13 -10.54
CA HIS A 90 14.50 2.57 -10.40
C HIS A 90 15.47 1.43 -10.73
N PRO A 91 16.75 1.73 -11.06
CA PRO A 91 17.80 0.71 -11.07
C PRO A 91 17.85 -0.06 -9.74
N ILE A 92 18.02 -1.39 -9.79
CA ILE A 92 18.01 -2.26 -8.59
C ILE A 92 19.00 -1.76 -7.51
N SER A 93 20.15 -1.23 -7.93
CA SER A 93 21.18 -0.68 -7.03
C SER A 93 20.77 0.57 -6.27
N GLU A 94 19.69 1.26 -6.67
CA GLU A 94 19.20 2.45 -5.98
C GLU A 94 18.29 2.11 -4.80
N TYR A 95 17.67 0.93 -4.79
CA TYR A 95 16.87 0.48 -3.66
C TYR A 95 17.78 0.13 -2.46
N PRO A 96 17.35 0.43 -1.22
CA PRO A 96 18.00 -0.12 -0.04
C PRO A 96 17.60 -1.59 0.11
N TYR A 97 18.55 -2.51 0.21
CA TYR A 97 18.23 -3.93 0.37
C TYR A 97 19.29 -4.69 1.17
N LYS A 98 18.86 -5.81 1.77
CA LYS A 98 19.77 -6.89 2.19
C LYS A 98 19.66 -8.13 1.28
N SER A 99 18.52 -8.31 0.62
CA SER A 99 18.27 -9.34 -0.39
C SER A 99 18.09 -8.71 -1.77
N VAL A 100 18.89 -9.14 -2.76
CA VAL A 100 18.78 -8.67 -4.14
C VAL A 100 17.43 -9.06 -4.75
N GLN A 101 16.90 -10.23 -4.38
CA GLN A 101 15.58 -10.69 -4.84
C GLN A 101 14.48 -9.76 -4.31
N ALA A 102 14.56 -9.32 -3.05
CA ALA A 102 13.60 -8.37 -2.49
C ALA A 102 13.69 -6.99 -3.17
N ALA A 103 14.89 -6.54 -3.55
CA ALA A 103 15.09 -5.32 -4.34
C ALA A 103 14.41 -5.39 -5.71
N ALA A 104 14.55 -6.53 -6.41
CA ALA A 104 13.85 -6.75 -7.67
C ALA A 104 12.32 -6.71 -7.50
N ILE A 105 11.78 -7.21 -6.38
CA ILE A 105 10.34 -7.13 -6.10
C ILE A 105 9.89 -5.68 -5.87
N MET A 106 10.67 -4.87 -5.13
CA MET A 106 10.38 -3.43 -4.96
C MET A 106 10.34 -2.68 -6.31
N LEU A 107 11.29 -2.99 -7.20
CA LEU A 107 11.30 -2.46 -8.57
C LEU A 107 10.01 -2.81 -9.31
N MET A 108 9.59 -4.07 -9.28
CA MET A 108 8.37 -4.52 -9.97
C MET A 108 7.10 -3.89 -9.36
N ILE A 109 7.05 -3.70 -8.04
CA ILE A 109 5.94 -2.99 -7.38
C ILE A 109 5.84 -1.55 -7.89
N GLN A 110 6.95 -0.82 -7.93
CA GLN A 110 6.94 0.57 -8.40
C GLN A 110 6.67 0.68 -9.90
N ASN A 111 7.06 -0.32 -10.71
CA ASN A 111 6.62 -0.41 -12.11
C ASN A 111 5.09 -0.47 -12.22
N ASN A 112 4.43 -1.32 -11.44
CA ASN A 112 2.97 -1.46 -11.46
C ASN A 112 2.23 -0.19 -11.02
N LEU A 113 2.90 0.68 -10.24
CA LEU A 113 2.35 1.94 -9.73
C LEU A 113 2.85 3.17 -10.51
N ASN A 114 3.68 2.96 -11.54
CA ASN A 114 4.21 4.04 -12.35
C ASN A 114 3.06 4.77 -13.06
N PRO A 115 2.94 6.11 -13.01
CA PRO A 115 1.90 6.85 -13.73
C PRO A 115 1.85 6.60 -15.25
N ALA A 116 2.95 6.17 -15.86
CA ALA A 116 3.00 5.78 -17.27
C ALA A 116 2.46 4.35 -17.54
N VAL A 117 2.23 3.55 -16.50
CA VAL A 117 1.79 2.15 -16.56
C VAL A 117 0.41 1.96 -15.92
N ALA A 118 0.22 2.52 -14.72
CA ALA A 118 -0.97 2.34 -13.91
C ALA A 118 -2.15 3.16 -14.43
N GLN A 119 -3.32 2.54 -14.50
CA GLN A 119 -4.57 3.20 -14.88
C GLN A 119 -4.98 4.30 -13.89
N HIS A 120 -4.87 4.03 -12.59
CA HIS A 120 -5.16 4.98 -11.51
C HIS A 120 -4.03 4.92 -10.45
N PRO A 121 -2.89 5.59 -10.70
CA PRO A 121 -1.67 5.42 -9.90
C PRO A 121 -1.85 5.83 -8.44
N HIS A 122 -2.64 6.88 -8.17
CA HIS A 122 -2.87 7.38 -6.80
C HIS A 122 -3.80 6.47 -5.98
N GLU A 123 -4.64 5.68 -6.65
CA GLU A 123 -5.54 4.69 -6.05
C GLU A 123 -4.95 3.27 -6.07
N LEU A 124 -3.67 3.16 -6.42
CA LEU A 124 -2.90 1.92 -6.46
C LEU A 124 -3.46 0.87 -7.45
N ILE A 125 -4.16 1.30 -8.50
CA ILE A 125 -4.79 0.43 -9.51
C ILE A 125 -3.98 0.45 -10.81
N THR A 126 -3.53 -0.72 -11.23
CA THR A 126 -2.72 -0.86 -12.45
C THR A 126 -3.59 -1.00 -13.70
N TYR A 127 -4.63 -1.85 -13.66
CA TYR A 127 -5.51 -2.06 -14.82
C TYR A 127 -6.88 -2.64 -14.41
N GLY A 128 -7.78 -2.76 -15.38
CA GLY A 128 -9.09 -3.41 -15.20
C GLY A 128 -10.07 -2.61 -14.32
N GLY A 129 -9.80 -1.32 -14.10
CA GLY A 129 -10.61 -0.42 -13.27
C GLY A 129 -10.54 -0.68 -11.76
N ASN A 130 -10.23 -1.91 -11.32
CA ASN A 130 -10.13 -2.27 -9.90
C ASN A 130 -8.96 -3.20 -9.55
N GLY A 131 -8.12 -3.59 -10.51
CA GLY A 131 -6.94 -4.43 -10.30
C GLY A 131 -5.85 -3.68 -9.54
N SER A 132 -5.95 -3.68 -8.21
CA SER A 132 -5.06 -2.92 -7.32
C SER A 132 -3.85 -3.71 -6.84
N VAL A 133 -2.70 -3.03 -6.72
CA VAL A 133 -1.46 -3.57 -6.13
C VAL A 133 -1.58 -3.69 -4.61
N PHE A 134 -2.14 -2.65 -3.98
CA PHE A 134 -2.39 -2.58 -2.54
C PHE A 134 -3.75 -1.96 -2.29
N MET A 135 -4.27 -2.14 -1.06
CA MET A 135 -5.56 -1.58 -0.70
C MET A 135 -5.49 -0.09 -0.32
N ASN A 136 -4.34 0.35 0.18
CA ASN A 136 -4.04 1.70 0.65
C ASN A 136 -2.52 1.94 0.71
N TRP A 137 -2.12 3.20 0.90
CA TRP A 137 -0.70 3.58 0.93
C TRP A 137 0.08 3.10 2.15
N ALA A 138 -0.56 2.85 3.29
CA ALA A 138 0.13 2.29 4.45
C ALA A 138 0.68 0.88 4.16
N GLN A 139 -0.08 0.07 3.42
CA GLN A 139 0.35 -1.26 2.99
C GLN A 139 1.56 -1.19 2.04
N TYR A 140 1.58 -0.23 1.11
CA TYR A 140 2.74 0.03 0.27
C TYR A 140 3.96 0.35 1.13
N LEU A 141 3.87 1.34 2.04
CA LEU A 141 4.99 1.77 2.87
C LEU A 141 5.58 0.62 3.71
N LEU A 142 4.74 -0.15 4.37
CA LEU A 142 5.17 -1.30 5.18
C LEU A 142 5.79 -2.41 4.31
N THR A 143 5.21 -2.70 3.15
CA THR A 143 5.74 -3.72 2.24
C THR A 143 7.13 -3.34 1.74
N MET A 144 7.31 -2.08 1.31
CA MET A 144 8.61 -1.58 0.87
C MET A 144 9.65 -1.62 1.99
N GLN A 145 9.27 -1.24 3.23
CA GLN A 145 10.14 -1.34 4.39
C GLN A 145 10.56 -2.79 4.69
N TYR A 146 9.62 -3.74 4.64
CA TYR A 146 9.93 -5.15 4.89
C TYR A 146 10.83 -5.72 3.80
N LEU A 147 10.57 -5.44 2.52
CA LEU A 147 11.43 -5.87 1.42
C LEU A 147 12.84 -5.28 1.51
N ALA A 148 12.96 -4.02 1.91
CA ALA A 148 14.26 -3.36 2.08
C ALA A 148 15.11 -3.95 3.23
N THR A 149 14.46 -4.51 4.25
CA THR A 149 15.13 -4.95 5.49
C THR A 149 15.22 -6.46 5.67
N MET A 150 14.45 -7.25 4.90
CA MET A 150 14.44 -8.70 4.98
C MET A 150 15.74 -9.34 4.48
N THR A 151 16.08 -10.49 5.04
CA THR A 151 17.18 -11.34 4.57
C THR A 151 16.70 -12.41 3.59
N ASP A 152 17.63 -13.12 2.95
CA ASP A 152 17.32 -14.29 2.11
C ASP A 152 16.80 -15.49 2.92
N GLU A 153 16.71 -15.41 4.25
CA GLU A 153 16.17 -16.47 5.10
C GLU A 153 14.77 -16.13 5.62
N GLN A 154 14.12 -15.13 5.03
CA GLN A 154 12.78 -14.71 5.40
C GLN A 154 11.83 -14.76 4.19
N THR A 155 10.54 -14.91 4.49
CA THR A 155 9.42 -14.81 3.55
C THR A 155 8.44 -13.77 4.07
N LEU A 156 8.06 -12.82 3.22
CA LEU A 156 6.98 -11.86 3.47
C LEU A 156 5.63 -12.49 3.08
N ALA A 157 4.72 -12.59 4.05
CA ALA A 157 3.35 -13.06 3.79
C ALA A 157 2.41 -11.89 3.49
N MET A 158 1.78 -11.89 2.31
CA MET A 158 0.88 -10.84 1.84
C MET A 158 -0.57 -11.35 1.76
N TYR A 159 -1.47 -10.66 2.47
CA TYR A 159 -2.89 -10.96 2.58
C TYR A 159 -3.72 -9.88 1.89
N SER A 160 -4.01 -10.07 0.60
CA SER A 160 -4.76 -9.12 -0.24
C SER A 160 -4.25 -7.68 -0.07
N GLY A 161 -2.96 -7.50 -0.29
CA GLY A 161 -2.24 -6.24 -0.08
C GLY A 161 -1.75 -6.00 1.35
N HIS A 162 -2.32 -6.59 2.39
CA HIS A 162 -1.81 -6.42 3.76
C HIS A 162 -0.50 -7.18 3.98
N PRO A 163 0.62 -6.52 4.32
CA PRO A 163 1.83 -7.21 4.72
C PRO A 163 1.68 -7.72 6.15
N MET A 164 1.43 -9.02 6.31
CA MET A 164 1.25 -9.65 7.62
C MET A 164 2.56 -9.62 8.43
N GLY A 165 3.69 -9.79 7.75
CA GLY A 165 5.01 -9.71 8.36
C GLY A 165 6.03 -10.63 7.69
N LEU A 166 7.26 -10.53 8.18
CA LEU A 166 8.38 -11.38 7.78
C LEU A 166 8.45 -12.61 8.69
N PHE A 167 8.47 -13.79 8.09
CA PHE A 167 8.57 -15.07 8.80
C PHE A 167 9.88 -15.78 8.44
N PRO A 168 10.53 -16.47 9.39
CA PRO A 168 11.69 -17.30 9.08
C PRO A 168 11.37 -18.36 8.02
N SER A 169 12.33 -18.62 7.14
CA SER A 169 12.26 -19.57 6.03
C SER A 169 13.69 -20.04 5.67
N HIS A 170 14.01 -20.21 4.38
CA HIS A 170 15.35 -20.57 3.91
C HIS A 170 15.64 -19.91 2.55
N LYS A 171 16.90 -19.96 2.10
CA LYS A 171 17.36 -19.26 0.88
C LYS A 171 16.59 -19.62 -0.39
N ASP A 172 16.18 -20.88 -0.52
CA ASP A 172 15.40 -21.37 -1.66
C ASP A 172 13.88 -21.15 -1.54
N ALA A 173 13.40 -20.63 -0.40
CA ALA A 173 12.00 -20.27 -0.26
C ALA A 173 11.67 -19.00 -1.07
N PRO A 174 10.39 -18.78 -1.44
CA PRO A 174 9.96 -17.50 -2.02
C PRO A 174 10.23 -16.34 -1.07
N ARG A 175 10.70 -15.19 -1.58
CA ARG A 175 10.81 -13.97 -0.74
C ARG A 175 9.45 -13.40 -0.35
N VAL A 176 8.43 -13.61 -1.19
CA VAL A 176 7.07 -13.12 -0.95
C VAL A 176 6.07 -14.19 -1.38
N VAL A 177 5.06 -14.43 -0.55
CA VAL A 177 3.87 -15.22 -0.90
C VAL A 177 2.67 -14.28 -0.91
N VAL A 178 1.97 -14.22 -2.05
CA VAL A 178 0.86 -13.28 -2.28
C VAL A 178 -0.45 -14.03 -2.46
N THR A 179 -1.46 -13.61 -1.72
CA THR A 179 -2.87 -13.96 -1.95
C THR A 179 -3.65 -12.67 -2.23
N ASN A 180 -4.58 -12.69 -3.18
CA ASN A 180 -5.45 -11.54 -3.49
C ASN A 180 -6.88 -12.03 -3.70
N GLY A 181 -7.82 -11.51 -2.91
CA GLY A 181 -9.25 -11.83 -3.06
C GLY A 181 -9.60 -13.28 -2.75
N MET A 182 -8.81 -13.96 -1.91
CA MET A 182 -9.13 -15.32 -1.47
C MET A 182 -10.27 -15.26 -0.44
N VAL A 183 -11.42 -15.81 -0.78
CA VAL A 183 -12.63 -15.80 0.05
C VAL A 183 -13.19 -17.22 0.16
N ILE A 184 -13.93 -17.50 1.24
CA ILE A 184 -14.71 -18.73 1.35
C ILE A 184 -15.75 -18.74 0.21
N PRO A 185 -15.88 -19.82 -0.58
CA PRO A 185 -16.67 -19.80 -1.82
C PRO A 185 -18.11 -19.29 -1.68
N ASN A 186 -18.77 -19.60 -0.57
CA ASN A 186 -20.16 -19.17 -0.30
C ASN A 186 -20.31 -17.66 -0.02
N TYR A 187 -19.21 -16.92 0.12
CA TYR A 187 -19.17 -15.49 0.44
C TYR A 187 -18.37 -14.70 -0.62
N SER A 188 -18.28 -15.22 -1.85
CA SER A 188 -17.54 -14.59 -2.95
C SER A 188 -18.45 -13.78 -3.89
N GLY A 189 -19.47 -13.11 -3.34
CA GLY A 189 -20.32 -12.19 -4.08
C GLY A 189 -19.58 -10.91 -4.51
N GLN A 190 -20.16 -10.15 -5.44
CA GLN A 190 -19.55 -8.89 -5.91
C GLN A 190 -19.63 -7.77 -4.88
N ASP A 191 -20.62 -7.81 -3.99
CA ASP A 191 -20.87 -6.81 -2.96
C ASP A 191 -20.41 -7.27 -1.55
N ASP A 192 -19.78 -8.45 -1.46
CA ASP A 192 -19.19 -9.01 -0.22
C ASP A 192 -17.74 -8.53 -0.03
#